data_AF-A0A6N9Q1C1-F1
#
_entry.id   AF-A0A6N9Q1C1-F1
#
_cell.length_a   1.000
_cell.length_b   1.000
_cell.length_c   1.000
_cell.angle_alpha   90.00
_cell.angle_beta   90.00
_cell.angle_gamma   90.00
#
_symmetry.space_group_name_H-M   'P 1'
#
loop_
_entity.id
_entity.type
_entity.pdbx_description
1 polymer ?
#
loop_
_entity_poly.entity_id
_entity_poly.type
_entity_poly.pdbx_seq_one_letter_code
_entity_poly.pdbx_strand_id
1 'polypeptide(L)'
;MTWNIYFGADLEPLIGTTPEEVPQVTTKIFNQFKQTNFRERAKSISQQMKNIKPHLIGLQEVALWTVRSLTTKYETNFLTILLEELKRMGLDYGVVAINHNFSSELPSSTGDLIRILDRDVILAKKSAGLCFCNIQEENFSRNLVVPIGGVLFTVLRGWSSVDICFQGQKFRLLNTHLEGNSVDIRMEQAEELLNGPANTTLPLLFLGDFNSNAEGVIKPTYDLLINFGFTDVWNISGVGSGFTAFQVRDLLNPISALTERIDLILIKGNFNIEVSNTVGDKQKDRTLSGLWPSDHAGVLIRYIQII
;
A
#
# COMPACT_ATOMS: atom_id res chain seq x y z
N MET A 1 11.14 0.04 -3.18
CA MET A 1 10.08 -0.98 -3.37
C MET A 1 8.78 -0.34 -2.95
N THR A 2 7.67 -0.59 -3.65
CA THR A 2 6.32 -0.29 -3.16
C THR A 2 5.51 -1.58 -3.06
N TRP A 3 4.60 -1.68 -2.10
CA TRP A 3 3.71 -2.84 -1.99
C TRP A 3 2.46 -2.52 -1.17
N ASN A 4 1.27 -2.59 -1.79
CA ASN A 4 0.02 -2.71 -1.08
C ASN A 4 -0.05 -4.11 -0.43
N ILE A 5 -0.03 -4.18 0.91
CA ILE A 5 0.05 -5.45 1.65
C ILE A 5 -1.30 -6.03 2.04
N TYR A 6 -2.38 -5.47 1.50
CA TYR A 6 -3.77 -5.86 1.70
C TYR A 6 -4.19 -5.84 3.17
N PHE A 7 -5.10 -4.95 3.54
CA PHE A 7 -5.60 -4.88 4.92
C PHE A 7 -6.30 -6.18 5.36
N GLY A 8 -6.60 -7.09 4.42
CA GLY A 8 -6.85 -8.50 4.68
C GLY A 8 -8.29 -8.96 4.46
N ALA A 9 -9.18 -8.09 4.00
CA ALA A 9 -10.56 -8.42 3.68
C ALA A 9 -11.06 -7.52 2.55
N ASP A 10 -12.27 -7.72 2.07
CA ASP A 10 -12.93 -6.77 1.19
C ASP A 10 -13.87 -5.88 2.02
N LEU A 11 -13.69 -4.56 2.00
CA LEU A 11 -14.56 -3.62 2.74
C LEU A 11 -15.73 -3.08 1.91
N GLU A 12 -15.69 -3.23 0.58
CA GLU A 12 -16.73 -2.72 -0.32
C GLU A 12 -18.14 -3.19 0.06
N PRO A 13 -18.36 -4.42 0.58
CA PRO A 13 -19.68 -4.86 1.01
C PRO A 13 -20.36 -4.00 2.10
N LEU A 14 -19.63 -3.13 2.81
CA LEU A 14 -20.22 -2.18 3.77
C LEU A 14 -20.90 -0.99 3.09
N ILE A 15 -20.51 -0.66 1.86
CA ILE A 15 -21.05 0.50 1.16
C ILE A 15 -22.51 0.25 0.80
N GLY A 16 -23.38 1.20 1.17
CA GLY A 16 -24.82 1.13 0.92
C GLY A 16 -25.60 0.29 1.93
N THR A 17 -24.95 -0.26 2.95
CA THR A 17 -25.65 -1.03 4.00
C THR A 17 -26.63 -0.15 4.80
N THR A 18 -27.72 -0.77 5.22
CA THR A 18 -28.63 -0.26 6.26
C THR A 18 -28.06 -0.51 7.67
N PRO A 19 -28.50 0.22 8.71
CA PRO A 19 -28.06 -0.04 10.09
C PRO A 19 -28.22 -1.50 10.53
N GLU A 20 -29.28 -2.17 10.08
CA GLU A 20 -29.61 -3.55 10.43
C GLU A 20 -28.67 -4.56 9.75
N GLU A 21 -28.13 -4.24 8.57
CA GLU A 21 -27.21 -5.09 7.81
C GLU A 21 -25.77 -5.03 8.33
N VAL A 22 -25.35 -3.88 8.87
CA VAL A 22 -23.97 -3.62 9.33
C VAL A 22 -23.42 -4.79 10.17
N PRO A 23 -24.10 -5.28 11.23
CA PRO A 23 -23.54 -6.35 12.05
C PRO A 23 -23.18 -7.62 11.28
N GLN A 24 -24.03 -8.04 10.32
CA GLN A 24 -23.78 -9.25 9.55
C GLN A 24 -22.65 -9.06 8.53
N VAL A 25 -22.58 -7.90 7.89
CA VAL A 25 -21.51 -7.58 6.93
C VAL A 25 -20.17 -7.45 7.66
N THR A 26 -20.11 -6.74 8.79
CA THR A 26 -18.92 -6.63 9.63
C THR A 26 -18.41 -8.01 10.06
N THR A 27 -19.29 -8.93 10.45
CA THR A 27 -18.90 -10.31 10.77
C THR A 27 -18.26 -11.03 9.58
N LYS A 28 -18.83 -10.89 8.37
CA LYS A 28 -18.27 -11.53 7.16
C LYS A 28 -16.87 -11.01 6.83
N ILE A 29 -16.71 -9.70 6.84
CA ILE A 29 -15.42 -9.02 6.62
C ILE A 29 -14.40 -9.48 7.66
N PHE A 30 -14.78 -9.48 8.93
CA PHE A 30 -13.90 -9.90 10.01
C PHE A 30 -13.51 -11.39 9.90
N ASN A 31 -14.42 -12.25 9.43
CA ASN A 31 -14.11 -13.65 9.16
C ASN A 31 -13.12 -13.81 8.01
N GLN A 32 -13.26 -13.04 6.93
CA GLN A 32 -12.30 -13.02 5.83
C GLN A 32 -10.92 -12.54 6.30
N PHE A 33 -10.85 -11.47 7.09
CA PHE A 33 -9.61 -11.01 7.72
C PHE A 33 -8.90 -12.12 8.51
N LYS A 34 -9.64 -12.90 9.30
CA LYS A 34 -9.06 -14.04 10.01
C LYS A 34 -8.54 -15.12 9.06
N GLN A 35 -9.25 -15.39 7.97
CA GLN A 35 -8.88 -16.40 6.96
C GLN A 35 -7.63 -16.01 6.18
N THR A 36 -7.45 -14.73 5.84
CA THR A 36 -6.26 -14.25 5.11
C THR A 36 -5.01 -14.15 5.97
N ASN A 37 -5.08 -14.47 7.27
CA ASN A 37 -3.98 -14.76 8.19
C ASN A 37 -2.68 -13.96 7.93
N PHE A 38 -2.70 -12.66 8.28
CA PHE A 38 -1.56 -11.79 8.02
C PHE A 38 -0.24 -12.26 8.65
N ARG A 39 -0.27 -12.98 9.79
CA ARG A 39 0.96 -13.53 10.39
C ARG A 39 1.66 -14.53 9.47
N GLU A 40 0.90 -15.30 8.71
CA GLU A 40 1.45 -16.21 7.72
C GLU A 40 1.93 -15.44 6.47
N ARG A 41 1.11 -14.51 5.97
CA ARG A 41 1.47 -13.66 4.82
C ARG A 41 2.73 -12.83 5.07
N ALA A 42 2.88 -12.26 6.26
CA ALA A 42 4.04 -11.47 6.67
C ALA A 42 5.35 -12.24 6.56
N LYS A 43 5.34 -13.57 6.76
CA LYS A 43 6.53 -14.42 6.55
C LYS A 43 6.90 -14.49 5.07
N SER A 44 5.91 -14.65 4.19
CA SER A 44 6.16 -14.66 2.75
C SER A 44 6.64 -13.29 2.25
N ILE A 45 5.96 -12.20 2.66
CA ILE A 45 6.38 -10.82 2.35
C ILE A 45 7.83 -10.58 2.83
N SER A 46 8.15 -10.95 4.07
CA SER A 46 9.50 -10.81 4.62
C SER A 46 10.53 -11.65 3.86
N GLN A 47 10.16 -12.83 3.37
CA GLN A 47 11.04 -13.68 2.57
C GLN A 47 11.41 -13.03 1.24
N GLN A 48 10.46 -12.34 0.58
CA GLN A 48 10.75 -11.53 -0.60
C GLN A 48 11.73 -10.40 -0.25
N MET A 49 11.46 -9.66 0.82
CA MET A 49 12.33 -8.58 1.28
C MET A 49 13.72 -9.08 1.70
N LYS A 50 13.87 -10.30 2.21
CA LYS A 50 15.17 -10.93 2.54
C LYS A 50 16.00 -11.21 1.30
N ASN A 51 15.37 -11.66 0.23
CA ASN A 51 16.05 -11.97 -1.03
C ASN A 51 16.55 -10.71 -1.75
N ILE A 52 15.83 -9.60 -1.58
CA ILE A 52 16.07 -8.36 -2.33
C ILE A 52 16.81 -7.30 -1.51
N LYS A 53 16.52 -7.23 -0.22
CA LYS A 53 17.07 -6.28 0.77
C LYS A 53 16.88 -4.80 0.37
N PRO A 54 15.66 -4.35 0.04
CA PRO A 54 15.41 -2.99 -0.43
C PRO A 54 15.86 -1.93 0.59
N HIS A 55 16.49 -0.84 0.17
CA HIS A 55 16.89 0.23 1.10
C HIS A 55 15.69 1.01 1.64
N LEU A 56 14.68 1.24 0.77
CA LEU A 56 13.46 1.97 1.05
C LEU A 56 12.24 1.17 0.58
N ILE A 57 11.19 1.18 1.39
CA ILE A 57 9.92 0.49 1.15
C ILE A 57 8.78 1.46 1.43
N GLY A 58 7.94 1.72 0.43
CA GLY A 58 6.60 2.29 0.64
C GLY A 58 5.60 1.14 0.77
N LEU A 59 4.78 1.17 1.82
CA LEU A 59 3.74 0.18 2.06
C LEU A 59 2.40 0.88 2.11
N GLN A 60 1.39 0.23 1.54
CA GLN A 60 -0.01 0.65 1.61
C GLN A 60 -0.83 -0.42 2.32
N GLU A 61 -1.96 -0.02 2.90
CA GLU A 61 -2.87 -0.92 3.63
C GLU A 61 -2.24 -1.62 4.84
N VAL A 62 -1.39 -0.92 5.58
CA VAL A 62 -0.71 -1.42 6.78
C VAL A 62 -1.67 -1.38 7.99
N ALA A 63 -2.68 -2.23 7.93
CA ALA A 63 -3.81 -2.20 8.83
C ALA A 63 -3.45 -2.45 10.30
N LEU A 64 -4.25 -1.84 11.18
CA LEU A 64 -4.42 -2.24 12.56
C LEU A 64 -5.87 -2.67 12.76
N TRP A 65 -6.08 -3.97 12.97
CA TRP A 65 -7.36 -4.51 13.38
C TRP A 65 -7.43 -4.57 14.90
N THR A 66 -8.50 -4.05 15.48
CA THR A 66 -8.80 -4.13 16.91
C THR A 66 -10.15 -4.77 17.08
N VAL A 67 -10.24 -5.77 17.95
CA VAL A 67 -11.51 -6.38 18.35
C VAL A 67 -11.70 -6.17 19.83
N ARG A 68 -12.89 -5.70 20.19
CA ARG A 68 -13.30 -5.47 21.57
C ARG A 68 -14.59 -6.22 21.84
N SER A 69 -14.46 -7.22 22.70
CA SER A 69 -15.57 -7.94 23.31
C SER A 69 -15.84 -7.36 24.71
N LEU A 70 -16.84 -7.89 25.41
CA LEU A 70 -17.16 -7.46 26.78
C LEU A 70 -16.00 -7.66 27.77
N THR A 71 -15.16 -8.67 27.57
CA THR A 71 -14.12 -9.08 28.52
C THR A 71 -12.71 -9.06 27.94
N THR A 72 -12.57 -8.86 26.62
CA THR A 72 -11.28 -8.98 25.93
C THR A 72 -11.12 -7.88 24.90
N LYS A 73 -9.86 -7.48 24.72
CA LYS A 73 -9.41 -6.63 23.62
C LYS A 73 -8.18 -7.29 23.01
N TYR A 74 -8.17 -7.47 21.69
CA TYR A 74 -7.01 -7.95 20.97
C TYR A 74 -6.76 -7.13 19.71
N GLU A 75 -5.48 -7.03 19.33
CA GLU A 75 -5.03 -6.24 18.21
C GLU A 75 -4.15 -7.08 17.27
N THR A 76 -4.38 -6.94 15.98
CA THR A 76 -3.49 -7.45 14.94
C THR A 76 -2.91 -6.25 14.20
N ASN A 77 -1.70 -5.86 14.58
CA ASN A 77 -0.98 -4.74 14.01
C ASN A 77 -0.02 -5.22 12.92
N PHE A 78 -0.33 -4.94 11.65
CA PHE A 78 0.44 -5.45 10.52
C PHE A 78 1.87 -4.93 10.52
N LEU A 79 2.06 -3.66 10.88
CA LEU A 79 3.38 -3.05 10.98
C LEU A 79 4.26 -3.77 12.01
N THR A 80 3.73 -4.02 13.21
CA THR A 80 4.47 -4.73 14.27
C THR A 80 4.83 -6.15 13.84
N ILE A 81 3.86 -6.90 13.30
CA ILE A 81 4.08 -8.27 12.85
C ILE A 81 5.14 -8.32 11.74
N LEU A 82 5.06 -7.43 10.76
CA LEU A 82 6.01 -7.38 9.65
C LEU A 82 7.43 -7.03 10.14
N LEU A 83 7.58 -6.01 10.99
CA LEU A 83 8.89 -5.63 11.53
C LEU A 83 9.51 -6.74 12.39
N GLU A 84 8.72 -7.47 13.16
CA GLU A 84 9.17 -8.63 13.93
C GLU A 84 9.66 -9.77 13.01
N GLU A 85 8.92 -10.10 11.95
CA GLU A 85 9.33 -11.13 10.98
C GLU A 85 10.59 -10.72 10.20
N LEU A 86 10.70 -9.44 9.78
CA LEU A 86 11.91 -8.91 9.17
C LEU A 86 13.11 -9.04 10.11
N LYS A 87 12.95 -8.68 11.40
CA LYS A 87 14.00 -8.82 12.41
C LYS A 87 14.41 -10.28 12.61
N ARG A 88 13.46 -11.22 12.66
CA ARG A 88 13.74 -12.67 12.71
C ARG A 88 14.54 -13.15 11.50
N MET A 89 14.37 -12.51 10.35
CA MET A 89 15.13 -12.81 9.12
C MET A 89 16.50 -12.12 9.05
N GLY A 90 16.90 -11.37 10.09
CA GLY A 90 18.16 -10.62 10.13
C GLY A 90 18.11 -9.31 9.36
N LEU A 91 16.91 -8.80 9.07
CA LEU A 91 16.69 -7.51 8.42
C LEU A 91 16.24 -6.49 9.46
N ASP A 92 17.02 -5.42 9.64
CA ASP A 92 16.69 -4.34 10.56
C ASP A 92 16.15 -3.13 9.79
N TYR A 93 14.82 -2.99 9.79
CA TYR A 93 14.10 -1.87 9.22
C TYR A 93 13.58 -0.95 10.33
N GLY A 94 13.60 0.35 10.08
CA GLY A 94 12.96 1.37 10.90
C GLY A 94 11.83 2.06 10.15
N VAL A 95 10.87 2.56 10.90
CA VAL A 95 9.81 3.43 10.39
C VAL A 95 10.38 4.82 10.15
N VAL A 96 10.12 5.38 8.96
CA VAL A 96 10.45 6.75 8.60
C VAL A 96 9.22 7.65 8.67
N ALA A 97 8.07 7.16 8.18
CA ALA A 97 6.79 7.87 8.21
C ALA A 97 5.62 6.87 8.34
N ILE A 98 4.52 7.30 8.97
CA ILE A 98 3.25 6.58 9.09
C ILE A 98 2.10 7.57 8.86
N ASN A 99 1.52 7.57 7.66
CA ASN A 99 0.27 8.29 7.43
C ASN A 99 -0.91 7.48 7.96
N HIS A 100 -1.76 8.11 8.77
CA HIS A 100 -2.98 7.50 9.30
C HIS A 100 -4.16 7.90 8.40
N ASN A 101 -4.78 6.90 7.78
CA ASN A 101 -5.89 7.07 6.84
C ASN A 101 -7.22 6.89 7.60
N PHE A 102 -8.23 6.33 6.93
CA PHE A 102 -9.53 6.10 7.54
C PHE A 102 -9.45 5.14 8.74
N SER A 103 -10.37 5.34 9.67
CA SER A 103 -10.61 4.40 10.75
C SER A 103 -12.07 4.35 11.12
N SER A 104 -12.58 3.15 11.35
CA SER A 104 -13.98 2.93 11.72
C SER A 104 -14.08 1.77 12.69
N GLU A 105 -15.03 1.86 13.62
CA GLU A 105 -15.39 0.79 14.57
C GLU A 105 -16.87 0.47 14.36
N LEU A 106 -17.18 -0.77 13.98
CA LEU A 106 -18.53 -1.24 13.68
C LEU A 106 -18.87 -2.47 14.52
N PRO A 107 -20.14 -2.64 14.93
CA PRO A 107 -20.56 -3.84 15.64
C PRO A 107 -20.58 -5.04 14.69
N SER A 108 -20.23 -6.21 15.21
CA SER A 108 -20.44 -7.50 14.55
C SER A 108 -21.79 -8.11 14.99
N SER A 109 -22.26 -9.12 14.27
CA SER A 109 -23.43 -9.91 14.68
C SER A 109 -23.21 -10.77 15.93
N THR A 110 -21.97 -10.88 16.44
CA THR A 110 -21.65 -11.51 17.73
C THR A 110 -21.69 -10.52 18.90
N GLY A 111 -21.91 -9.23 18.63
CA GLY A 111 -21.87 -8.17 19.64
C GLY A 111 -20.47 -7.63 19.94
N ASP A 112 -19.45 -8.07 19.21
CA ASP A 112 -18.10 -7.51 19.30
C ASP A 112 -18.01 -6.20 18.52
N LEU A 113 -17.17 -5.28 18.96
CA LEU A 113 -16.81 -4.10 18.18
C LEU A 113 -15.53 -4.39 17.40
N ILE A 114 -15.60 -4.26 16.07
CA ILE A 114 -14.50 -4.48 15.15
C ILE A 114 -14.05 -3.14 14.61
N ARG A 115 -12.82 -2.74 14.92
CA ARG A 115 -12.19 -1.54 14.40
C ARG A 115 -11.08 -1.88 13.43
N ILE A 116 -11.03 -1.12 12.34
CA ILE A 116 -9.88 -1.05 11.45
C ILE A 116 -9.31 0.36 11.47
N LEU A 117 -8.00 0.47 11.43
CA LEU A 117 -7.26 1.68 11.10
C LEU A 117 -6.38 1.36 9.91
N ASP A 118 -6.59 2.07 8.80
CA ASP A 118 -5.75 2.01 7.63
C ASP A 118 -4.54 2.96 7.77
N ARG A 119 -3.39 2.54 7.23
CA ARG A 119 -2.15 3.32 7.26
C ARG A 119 -1.29 3.02 6.05
N ASP A 120 -0.58 4.05 5.61
CA ASP A 120 0.53 3.92 4.67
C ASP A 120 1.84 4.19 5.41
N VAL A 121 2.90 3.42 5.10
CA VAL A 121 4.14 3.44 5.87
C VAL A 121 5.35 3.50 4.97
N ILE A 122 6.32 4.36 5.33
CA ILE A 122 7.66 4.34 4.75
C ILE A 122 8.60 3.63 5.71
N LEU A 123 9.23 2.55 5.26
CA LEU A 123 10.28 1.84 5.97
C LEU A 123 11.63 2.08 5.30
N ALA A 124 12.68 2.16 6.13
CA ALA A 124 14.06 2.21 5.67
C ALA A 124 14.92 1.17 6.38
N LYS A 125 15.83 0.55 5.63
CA LYS A 125 16.83 -0.35 6.18
C LYS A 125 17.85 0.45 6.98
N LYS A 126 17.98 0.20 8.29
CA LYS A 126 18.80 1.06 9.17
C LYS A 126 20.29 1.08 8.80
N SER A 127 20.80 -0.04 8.31
CA SER A 127 22.20 -0.15 7.87
C SER A 127 22.48 0.42 6.48
N ALA A 128 21.48 1.02 5.81
CA ALA A 128 21.67 1.60 4.49
C ALA A 128 22.43 2.94 4.49
N GLY A 129 22.65 3.59 5.65
CA GLY A 129 23.34 4.89 5.68
C GLY A 129 22.52 6.02 5.04
N LEU A 130 21.20 5.95 5.18
CA LEU A 130 20.24 6.97 4.75
C LEU A 130 20.05 7.99 5.88
N CYS A 131 20.01 9.28 5.54
CA CYS A 131 19.59 10.34 6.45
C CYS A 131 18.25 10.92 5.99
N PHE A 132 17.38 11.26 6.94
CA PHE A 132 16.02 11.73 6.68
C PHE A 132 15.83 13.13 7.25
N CYS A 133 15.16 14.01 6.50
CA CYS A 133 14.67 15.29 7.00
C CYS A 133 13.35 15.66 6.30
N ASN A 134 12.69 16.70 6.79
CA ASN A 134 11.45 17.21 6.21
C ASN A 134 10.41 16.10 5.97
N ILE A 135 10.19 15.27 6.99
CA ILE A 135 9.15 14.24 6.97
C ILE A 135 7.79 14.94 7.07
N GLN A 136 6.89 14.63 6.16
CA GLN A 136 5.53 15.17 6.12
C GLN A 136 4.53 14.04 5.93
N GLU A 137 3.38 14.15 6.60
CA GLU A 137 2.29 13.19 6.58
C GLU A 137 0.99 14.00 6.55
N GLU A 138 0.19 13.84 5.51
CA GLU A 138 -1.06 14.59 5.35
C GLU A 138 -2.13 13.69 4.74
N ASN A 139 -3.40 14.02 4.99
CA ASN A 139 -4.52 13.41 4.28
C ASN A 139 -5.02 14.36 3.20
N PHE A 140 -5.62 13.80 2.15
CA PHE A 140 -6.13 14.60 1.04
C PHE A 140 -7.26 15.53 1.49
N SER A 141 -7.35 16.70 0.85
CA SER A 141 -8.48 17.62 1.03
C SER A 141 -9.77 17.11 0.37
N ARG A 142 -9.64 16.17 -0.56
CA ARG A 142 -10.73 15.52 -1.31
C ARG A 142 -10.66 14.02 -1.12
N ASN A 143 -11.77 13.45 -0.65
CA ASN A 143 -11.91 12.03 -0.35
C ASN A 143 -13.29 11.56 -0.76
N LEU A 144 -13.39 10.28 -1.08
CA LEU A 144 -14.66 9.66 -1.39
C LEU A 144 -15.54 9.60 -0.13
N VAL A 145 -16.81 9.94 -0.28
CA VAL A 145 -17.81 9.82 0.78
C VAL A 145 -18.83 8.77 0.35
N VAL A 146 -19.03 7.76 1.19
CA VAL A 146 -19.91 6.61 0.93
C VAL A 146 -20.88 6.40 2.09
N PRO A 147 -22.12 5.93 1.83
CA PRO A 147 -23.03 5.56 2.91
C PRO A 147 -22.62 4.21 3.51
N ILE A 148 -22.56 4.11 4.85
CA ILE A 148 -22.39 2.87 5.61
C ILE A 148 -23.39 2.89 6.77
N GLY A 149 -24.25 1.89 6.89
CA GLY A 149 -25.29 1.87 7.92
C GLY A 149 -26.21 3.11 7.88
N GLY A 150 -26.49 3.64 6.69
CA GLY A 150 -27.25 4.88 6.51
C GLY A 150 -26.53 6.17 6.93
N VAL A 151 -25.26 6.12 7.33
CA VAL A 151 -24.44 7.28 7.71
C VAL A 151 -23.36 7.53 6.67
N LEU A 152 -23.08 8.81 6.37
CA LEU A 152 -21.98 9.16 5.47
C LEU A 152 -20.62 8.90 6.15
N PHE A 153 -19.78 8.13 5.48
CA PHE A 153 -18.43 7.79 5.89
C PHE A 153 -17.43 8.31 4.85
N THR A 154 -16.40 9.01 5.32
CA THR A 154 -15.31 9.48 4.46
C THR A 154 -14.22 8.41 4.39
N VAL A 155 -13.96 7.90 3.19
CA VAL A 155 -12.81 7.04 2.90
C VAL A 155 -11.56 7.91 2.84
N LEU A 156 -11.05 8.26 4.02
CA LEU A 156 -9.88 9.12 4.17
C LEU A 156 -8.63 8.42 3.64
N ARG A 157 -7.91 9.08 2.73
CA ARG A 157 -6.62 8.66 2.16
C ARG A 157 -5.59 9.77 2.33
N GLY A 158 -4.33 9.44 2.15
CA GLY A 158 -3.27 10.42 2.32
C GLY A 158 -1.94 10.04 1.67
N TRP A 159 -0.92 10.72 2.14
CA TRP A 159 0.43 10.60 1.61
C TRP A 159 1.48 10.89 2.69
N SER A 160 2.67 10.36 2.46
CA SER A 160 3.86 10.70 3.23
C SER A 160 4.98 11.10 2.30
N SER A 161 5.73 12.14 2.66
CA SER A 161 6.96 12.51 1.97
C SER A 161 8.14 12.63 2.93
N VAL A 162 9.34 12.37 2.42
CA VAL A 162 10.58 12.54 3.18
C VAL A 162 11.71 12.95 2.23
N ASP A 163 12.50 13.93 2.64
CA ASP A 163 13.74 14.28 1.95
C ASP A 163 14.86 13.38 2.48
N ILE A 164 15.58 12.74 1.56
CA ILE A 164 16.57 11.70 1.85
C ILE A 164 17.93 12.15 1.36
N CYS A 165 18.94 12.00 2.20
CA CYS A 165 20.35 12.08 1.79
C CYS A 165 20.96 10.69 1.78
N PHE A 166 21.58 10.31 0.66
CA PHE A 166 22.24 9.03 0.46
C PHE A 166 23.49 9.22 -0.38
N GLN A 167 24.65 8.82 0.13
CA GLN A 167 25.94 8.93 -0.57
C GLN A 167 26.22 10.34 -1.14
N GLY A 168 25.84 11.39 -0.40
CA GLY A 168 26.01 12.79 -0.81
C GLY A 168 24.94 13.33 -1.77
N GLN A 169 24.05 12.47 -2.28
CA GLN A 169 22.93 12.86 -3.13
C GLN A 169 21.67 13.08 -2.31
N LYS A 170 20.83 14.04 -2.74
CA LYS A 170 19.54 14.34 -2.12
C LYS A 170 18.39 14.06 -3.08
N PHE A 171 17.32 13.47 -2.57
CA PHE A 171 16.08 13.25 -3.31
C PHE A 171 14.90 13.22 -2.36
N ARG A 172 13.70 13.44 -2.88
CA ARG A 172 12.44 13.26 -2.14
C ARG A 172 11.86 11.88 -2.45
N LEU A 173 11.41 11.20 -1.41
CA LEU A 173 10.52 10.05 -1.53
C LEU A 173 9.08 10.52 -1.24
N LEU A 174 8.13 10.11 -2.08
CA LEU A 174 6.70 10.29 -1.87
C LEU A 174 6.02 8.92 -1.89
N ASN A 175 5.16 8.65 -0.92
CA ASN A 175 4.37 7.41 -0.80
C ASN A 175 2.88 7.76 -0.69
N THR A 176 2.01 7.06 -1.42
CA THR A 176 0.55 7.27 -1.34
C THR A 176 -0.24 6.01 -1.68
N HIS A 177 -1.54 6.06 -1.38
CA HIS A 177 -2.57 5.13 -1.84
C HIS A 177 -3.80 5.93 -2.31
N LEU A 178 -3.93 6.14 -3.63
CA LEU A 178 -4.98 6.98 -4.21
C LEU A 178 -6.35 6.29 -4.20
N GLU A 179 -7.43 7.07 -4.36
CA GLU A 179 -8.81 6.57 -4.37
C GLU A 179 -9.09 5.49 -5.41
N GLY A 180 -9.70 4.38 -5.00
CA GLY A 180 -9.97 3.20 -5.84
C GLY A 180 -11.28 3.26 -6.63
N ASN A 181 -12.32 3.89 -6.10
CA ASN A 181 -13.68 3.75 -6.62
C ASN A 181 -14.18 4.98 -7.41
N SER A 182 -13.47 6.10 -7.37
CA SER A 182 -13.85 7.32 -8.10
C SER A 182 -12.66 7.91 -8.84
N VAL A 183 -12.76 7.95 -10.17
CA VAL A 183 -11.74 8.55 -11.05
C VAL A 183 -11.60 10.05 -10.77
N ASP A 184 -12.70 10.76 -10.55
CA ASP A 184 -12.68 12.21 -10.30
C ASP A 184 -11.95 12.54 -8.98
N ILE A 185 -12.30 11.86 -7.89
CA ILE A 185 -11.61 12.04 -6.61
C ILE A 185 -10.13 11.65 -6.72
N ARG A 186 -9.83 10.54 -7.41
CA ARG A 186 -8.44 10.08 -7.62
C ARG A 186 -7.62 11.13 -8.40
N MET A 187 -8.22 11.77 -9.40
CA MET A 187 -7.60 12.87 -10.15
C MET A 187 -7.34 14.08 -9.26
N GLU A 188 -8.32 14.51 -8.47
CA GLU A 188 -8.15 15.63 -7.52
C GLU A 188 -7.04 15.34 -6.49
N GLN A 189 -6.96 14.11 -5.99
CA GLN A 189 -5.88 13.68 -5.09
C GLN A 189 -4.51 13.71 -5.77
N ALA A 190 -4.42 13.24 -7.02
CA ALA A 190 -3.18 13.31 -7.78
C ALA A 190 -2.75 14.77 -8.03
N GLU A 191 -3.68 15.66 -8.41
CA GLU A 191 -3.41 17.09 -8.57
C GLU A 191 -2.92 17.74 -7.27
N GLU A 192 -3.49 17.37 -6.12
CA GLU A 192 -3.01 17.84 -4.81
C GLU A 192 -1.54 17.45 -4.57
N LEU A 193 -1.15 16.22 -4.91
CA LEU A 193 0.25 15.78 -4.81
C LEU A 193 1.17 16.57 -5.73
N LEU A 194 0.73 16.81 -6.97
CA LEU A 194 1.47 17.57 -7.98
C LEU A 194 1.69 19.03 -7.57
N ASN A 195 0.72 19.64 -6.91
CA ASN A 195 0.81 21.02 -6.42
C ASN A 195 1.53 21.14 -5.06
N GLY A 196 1.52 20.08 -4.26
CA GLY A 196 2.14 20.02 -2.93
C GLY A 196 3.49 19.30 -2.93
N PRO A 197 3.59 18.07 -2.38
CA PRO A 197 4.86 17.40 -2.12
C PRO A 197 5.69 17.10 -3.37
N ALA A 198 5.07 16.96 -4.54
CA ALA A 198 5.79 16.74 -5.81
C ALA A 198 6.24 18.04 -6.51
N ASN A 199 5.80 19.21 -6.04
CA ASN A 199 6.31 20.50 -6.49
C ASN A 199 7.62 20.83 -5.77
N THR A 200 8.69 20.15 -6.18
CA THR A 200 10.02 20.27 -5.59
C THR A 200 11.10 20.34 -6.68
N THR A 201 12.24 20.92 -6.33
CA THR A 201 13.45 20.93 -7.18
C THR A 201 14.34 19.71 -6.94
N LEU A 202 14.08 18.92 -5.89
CA LEU A 202 14.80 17.67 -5.66
C LEU A 202 14.40 16.62 -6.70
N PRO A 203 15.32 15.72 -7.12
CA PRO A 203 14.92 14.48 -7.76
C PRO A 203 13.88 13.77 -6.89
N LEU A 204 12.85 13.21 -7.50
CA LEU A 204 11.70 12.63 -6.79
C LEU A 204 11.52 11.18 -7.17
N LEU A 205 11.35 10.33 -6.15
CA LEU A 205 10.91 8.95 -6.25
C LEU A 205 9.49 8.84 -5.68
N PHE A 206 8.53 8.52 -6.53
CA PHE A 206 7.11 8.44 -6.18
C PHE A 206 6.66 6.98 -6.19
N LEU A 207 6.28 6.48 -5.03
CA LEU A 207 5.86 5.12 -4.77
C LEU A 207 4.37 5.11 -4.42
N GLY A 208 3.65 4.07 -4.79
CA GLY A 208 2.30 3.92 -4.29
C GLY A 208 1.46 2.90 -5.04
N ASP A 209 0.28 2.68 -4.48
CA ASP A 209 -0.88 2.18 -5.21
C ASP A 209 -1.65 3.38 -5.74
N PHE A 210 -1.61 3.57 -7.06
CA PHE A 210 -2.24 4.70 -7.72
C PHE A 210 -3.69 4.42 -8.09
N ASN A 211 -4.17 3.19 -7.90
CA ASN A 211 -5.46 2.68 -8.36
C ASN A 211 -5.76 2.95 -9.85
N SER A 212 -4.77 3.35 -10.64
CA SER A 212 -4.90 3.75 -12.03
C SER A 212 -4.11 2.81 -12.92
N ASN A 213 -4.82 1.97 -13.68
CA ASN A 213 -4.18 0.95 -14.51
C ASN A 213 -3.36 1.58 -15.63
N ALA A 214 -2.03 1.50 -15.52
CA ALA A 214 -1.09 2.08 -16.46
C ALA A 214 -1.14 1.42 -17.86
N GLU A 215 -1.63 0.18 -17.94
CA GLU A 215 -1.89 -0.54 -19.20
C GLU A 215 -3.35 -0.37 -19.68
N GLY A 216 -4.16 0.39 -18.94
CA GLY A 216 -5.56 0.65 -19.29
C GLY A 216 -5.70 1.54 -20.52
N VAL A 217 -6.78 1.32 -21.29
CA VAL A 217 -7.17 2.19 -22.42
C VAL A 217 -7.48 3.61 -21.93
N ILE A 218 -8.18 3.72 -20.80
CA ILE A 218 -8.53 4.98 -20.15
C ILE A 218 -7.82 5.00 -18.80
N LYS A 219 -6.89 5.95 -18.62
CA LYS A 219 -6.03 6.02 -17.43
C LYS A 219 -5.65 7.47 -17.06
N PRO A 220 -6.64 8.36 -16.86
CA PRO A 220 -6.41 9.80 -16.74
C PRO A 220 -5.45 10.17 -15.61
N THR A 221 -5.47 9.47 -14.47
CA THR A 221 -4.55 9.72 -13.36
C THR A 221 -3.12 9.37 -13.72
N TYR A 222 -2.89 8.21 -14.36
CA TYR A 222 -1.58 7.85 -14.87
C TYR A 222 -1.09 8.87 -15.91
N ASP A 223 -1.93 9.20 -16.89
CA ASP A 223 -1.58 10.14 -17.95
C ASP A 223 -1.27 11.55 -17.39
N LEU A 224 -2.01 12.00 -16.38
CA LEU A 224 -1.74 13.26 -15.66
C LEU A 224 -0.33 13.26 -15.05
N LEU A 225 0.07 12.18 -14.36
CA LEU A 225 1.38 12.06 -13.74
C LEU A 225 2.50 12.06 -14.79
N ILE A 226 2.34 11.30 -15.87
CA ILE A 226 3.33 11.28 -16.97
C ILE A 226 3.45 12.66 -17.63
N ASN A 227 2.33 13.32 -17.91
CA ASN A 227 2.31 14.66 -18.50
C ASN A 227 2.94 15.73 -17.60
N PHE A 228 2.92 15.53 -16.27
CA PHE A 228 3.62 16.41 -15.31
C PHE A 228 5.16 16.23 -15.31
N GLY A 229 5.65 15.25 -16.08
CA GLY A 229 7.08 14.98 -16.25
C GLY A 229 7.61 13.85 -15.37
N PHE A 230 6.74 12.97 -14.86
CA PHE A 230 7.17 11.71 -14.28
C PHE A 230 7.49 10.68 -15.38
N THR A 231 8.54 9.89 -15.15
CA THR A 231 8.85 8.70 -15.93
C THR A 231 8.47 7.46 -15.13
N ASP A 232 7.70 6.57 -15.73
CA ASP A 232 7.42 5.26 -15.15
C ASP A 232 8.64 4.35 -15.27
N VAL A 233 9.15 3.89 -14.14
CA VAL A 233 10.34 3.05 -14.09
C VAL A 233 10.13 1.69 -14.76
N TRP A 234 8.90 1.19 -14.80
CA TRP A 234 8.58 -0.05 -15.50
C TRP A 234 8.88 0.05 -17.00
N ASN A 235 8.63 1.21 -17.61
CA ASN A 235 8.91 1.43 -19.04
C ASN A 235 10.40 1.54 -19.35
N ILE A 236 11.26 1.76 -18.33
CA ILE A 236 12.72 1.82 -18.50
C ILE A 236 13.32 0.41 -18.45
N SER A 237 12.89 -0.41 -17.50
CA SER A 237 13.61 -1.65 -17.14
C SER A 237 12.72 -2.79 -16.64
N GLY A 238 11.41 -2.71 -16.87
CA GLY A 238 10.44 -3.72 -16.46
C GLY A 238 10.62 -5.03 -17.21
N VAL A 239 10.38 -6.14 -16.51
CA VAL A 239 10.44 -7.48 -17.09
C VAL A 239 9.08 -8.16 -16.94
N GLY A 240 8.49 -8.58 -18.05
CA GLY A 240 7.15 -9.18 -18.08
C GLY A 240 6.03 -8.13 -18.13
N SER A 241 4.80 -8.53 -17.77
CA SER A 241 3.64 -7.62 -17.83
C SER A 241 3.66 -6.53 -16.77
N GLY A 242 4.27 -6.81 -15.61
CA GLY A 242 4.24 -5.88 -14.47
C GLY A 242 2.89 -5.78 -13.78
N PHE A 243 1.99 -6.74 -14.00
CA PHE A 243 0.71 -6.73 -13.32
C PHE A 243 0.89 -6.91 -11.82
N THR A 244 0.22 -6.04 -11.08
CA THR A 244 0.26 -5.96 -9.64
C THR A 244 -1.08 -6.24 -8.99
N ALA A 245 -2.22 -6.13 -9.69
CA ALA A 245 -3.55 -6.28 -9.09
C ALA A 245 -4.54 -7.03 -9.99
N PHE A 246 -5.57 -7.72 -9.49
CA PHE A 246 -5.79 -8.17 -8.11
C PHE A 246 -5.78 -9.70 -8.06
N GLN A 247 -5.30 -10.28 -6.95
CA GLN A 247 -5.69 -11.65 -6.59
C GLN A 247 -7.17 -11.64 -6.16
N VAL A 248 -7.78 -12.82 -6.03
CA VAL A 248 -9.14 -12.87 -5.47
C VAL A 248 -9.09 -12.51 -3.98
N ARG A 249 -10.18 -11.95 -3.44
CA ARG A 249 -10.20 -11.33 -2.10
C ARG A 249 -9.88 -12.28 -0.94
N ASP A 250 -10.07 -13.60 -1.11
CA ASP A 250 -9.69 -14.62 -0.11
C ASP A 250 -8.23 -15.09 -0.23
N LEU A 251 -7.52 -14.67 -1.30
CA LEU A 251 -6.13 -14.97 -1.63
C LEU A 251 -5.84 -16.46 -1.93
N LEU A 252 -6.86 -17.29 -2.16
CA LEU A 252 -6.71 -18.74 -2.32
C LEU A 252 -6.74 -19.20 -3.79
N ASN A 253 -6.90 -18.28 -4.75
CA ASN A 253 -6.87 -18.64 -6.17
C ASN A 253 -5.58 -19.40 -6.51
N PRO A 254 -5.68 -20.58 -7.14
CA PRO A 254 -4.54 -21.47 -7.31
C PRO A 254 -3.50 -20.94 -8.30
N ILE A 255 -3.91 -20.03 -9.19
CA ILE A 255 -3.08 -19.36 -10.20
C ILE A 255 -3.29 -17.87 -10.05
N SER A 256 -2.21 -17.11 -10.17
CA SER A 256 -2.22 -15.64 -10.04
C SER A 256 -3.30 -15.04 -10.96
N ALA A 257 -4.11 -14.15 -10.41
CA ALA A 257 -5.21 -13.46 -11.12
C ALA A 257 -4.87 -12.00 -11.47
N LEU A 258 -3.62 -11.58 -11.23
CA LEU A 258 -3.15 -10.22 -11.51
C LEU A 258 -3.24 -9.91 -13.00
N THR A 259 -3.94 -8.83 -13.34
CA THR A 259 -4.20 -8.38 -14.72
C THR A 259 -4.05 -6.87 -14.91
N GLU A 260 -3.85 -6.11 -13.82
CA GLU A 260 -3.75 -4.66 -13.84
C GLU A 260 -2.41 -4.20 -13.27
N ARG A 261 -1.91 -3.05 -13.75
CA ARG A 261 -0.69 -2.42 -13.26
C ARG A 261 -1.02 -1.08 -12.60
N ILE A 262 -1.31 -1.13 -11.30
CA ILE A 262 -1.76 0.03 -10.52
C ILE A 262 -0.76 0.45 -9.43
N ASP A 263 0.13 -0.44 -9.02
CA ASP A 263 1.24 -0.12 -8.13
C ASP A 263 2.42 0.33 -8.97
N LEU A 264 2.88 1.56 -8.76
CA LEU A 264 3.87 2.17 -9.64
C LEU A 264 5.05 2.70 -8.84
N ILE A 265 6.19 2.75 -9.53
CA ILE A 265 7.32 3.56 -9.10
C ILE A 265 7.61 4.55 -10.22
N LEU A 266 7.35 5.82 -9.94
CA LEU A 266 7.59 6.92 -10.87
C LEU A 266 8.79 7.73 -10.40
N ILE A 267 9.53 8.30 -11.34
CA ILE A 267 10.68 9.17 -11.06
C ILE A 267 10.55 10.51 -11.78
N LYS A 268 11.06 11.57 -11.16
CA LYS A 268 11.24 12.88 -11.79
C LYS A 268 12.64 13.40 -11.49
N GLY A 269 13.39 13.77 -12.52
CA GLY A 269 14.83 14.07 -12.43
C GLY A 269 15.71 12.92 -12.91
N ASN A 270 17.03 13.08 -12.81
CA ASN A 270 17.99 12.16 -13.41
C ASN A 270 18.29 10.96 -12.49
N PHE A 271 17.80 9.80 -12.87
CA PHE A 271 18.13 8.52 -12.22
C PHE A 271 18.60 7.50 -13.27
N ASN A 272 19.66 6.77 -12.95
CA ASN A 272 20.01 5.51 -13.61
C ASN A 272 19.24 4.37 -12.93
N ILE A 273 18.46 3.62 -13.72
CA ILE A 273 17.69 2.46 -13.28
C ILE A 273 18.10 1.25 -14.13
N GLU A 274 18.39 0.11 -13.49
CA GLU A 274 18.80 -1.10 -14.23
C GLU A 274 17.71 -2.16 -14.37
N VAL A 275 16.96 -2.45 -13.30
CA VAL A 275 15.99 -3.55 -13.32
C VAL A 275 14.81 -3.23 -12.43
N SER A 276 13.61 -3.40 -12.98
CA SER A 276 12.37 -3.49 -12.23
C SER A 276 11.67 -4.85 -12.41
N ASN A 277 11.10 -5.36 -11.32
CA ASN A 277 10.41 -6.65 -11.28
C ASN A 277 9.25 -6.59 -10.27
N THR A 278 8.26 -7.45 -10.50
CA THR A 278 7.23 -7.78 -9.51
C THR A 278 7.74 -8.78 -8.48
N VAL A 279 7.13 -8.77 -7.30
CA VAL A 279 7.40 -9.72 -6.19
C VAL A 279 6.09 -10.18 -5.56
N GLY A 280 6.06 -11.41 -5.05
CA GLY A 280 4.88 -11.96 -4.40
C GLY A 280 3.79 -12.44 -5.37
N ASP A 281 4.12 -12.56 -6.65
CA ASP A 281 3.25 -12.94 -7.76
C ASP A 281 3.52 -14.36 -8.31
N LYS A 282 4.52 -15.07 -7.77
CA LYS A 282 4.91 -16.41 -8.25
C LYS A 282 4.32 -17.50 -7.38
N GLN A 283 4.09 -18.67 -7.96
CA GLN A 283 3.54 -19.83 -7.24
C GLN A 283 4.32 -20.20 -5.97
N LYS A 284 5.65 -20.07 -6.02
CA LYS A 284 6.54 -20.33 -4.88
C LYS A 284 6.44 -19.27 -3.76
N ASP A 285 5.83 -18.13 -4.04
CA ASP A 285 5.66 -17.03 -3.07
C ASP A 285 4.38 -17.22 -2.24
N ARG A 286 3.50 -18.16 -2.61
CA ARG A 286 2.33 -18.51 -1.80
C ARG A 286 2.76 -19.08 -0.45
N THR A 287 1.94 -18.85 0.57
CA THR A 287 2.17 -19.37 1.91
C THR A 287 1.98 -20.89 1.97
N LEU A 288 2.29 -21.51 3.11
CA LEU A 288 2.11 -22.95 3.30
C LEU A 288 0.64 -23.37 3.22
N SER A 289 -0.28 -22.50 3.67
CA SER A 289 -1.72 -22.68 3.52
C SER A 289 -2.24 -22.32 2.12
N GLY A 290 -1.38 -21.85 1.22
CA GLY A 290 -1.74 -21.51 -0.16
C GLY A 290 -2.23 -20.08 -0.36
N LEU A 291 -2.12 -19.19 0.62
CA LEU A 291 -2.48 -17.77 0.45
C LEU A 291 -1.45 -17.05 -0.42
N TRP A 292 -1.89 -16.15 -1.30
CA TRP A 292 -1.00 -15.14 -1.86
C TRP A 292 -0.50 -14.19 -0.75
N PRO A 293 0.71 -13.61 -0.88
CA PRO A 293 1.25 -12.69 0.13
C PRO A 293 0.37 -11.45 0.36
N SER A 294 -0.27 -10.98 -0.70
CA SER A 294 -1.21 -9.86 -0.74
C SER A 294 -2.14 -10.06 -1.95
N ASP A 295 -3.26 -9.35 -2.04
CA ASP A 295 -4.01 -9.27 -3.29
C ASP A 295 -3.27 -8.44 -4.34
N HIS A 296 -2.20 -7.74 -3.94
CA HIS A 296 -1.25 -7.11 -4.84
C HIS A 296 0.11 -7.82 -4.91
N ALA A 297 0.79 -7.70 -6.04
CA ALA A 297 2.24 -7.88 -6.13
C ALA A 297 2.98 -6.57 -5.79
N GLY A 298 4.14 -6.70 -5.17
CA GLY A 298 5.01 -5.54 -4.93
C GLY A 298 5.81 -5.18 -6.17
N VAL A 299 6.20 -3.92 -6.29
CA VAL A 299 7.11 -3.45 -7.35
C VAL A 299 8.47 -3.10 -6.77
N LEU A 300 9.52 -3.60 -7.41
CA LEU A 300 10.90 -3.40 -7.02
C LEU A 300 11.68 -2.66 -8.09
N ILE A 301 12.55 -1.74 -7.66
CA ILE A 301 13.74 -1.32 -8.41
C ILE A 301 14.96 -1.92 -7.73
N ARG A 302 15.77 -2.69 -8.46
CA ARG A 302 16.95 -3.36 -7.91
C ARG A 302 18.14 -2.41 -7.73
N TYR A 303 18.32 -1.49 -8.68
CA TYR A 303 19.38 -0.50 -8.65
C TYR A 303 18.84 0.85 -9.08
N ILE A 304 19.15 1.87 -8.29
CA ILE A 304 18.83 3.26 -8.55
C ILE A 304 20.03 4.12 -8.14
N GLN A 305 20.47 5.00 -9.04
CA GLN A 305 21.52 5.98 -8.78
C GLN A 305 21.09 7.34 -9.28
N ILE A 306 21.27 8.38 -8.46
CA ILE A 306 21.03 9.79 -8.85
C ILE A 306 22.27 10.29 -9.60
N ILE A 307 22.05 11.01 -10.69
CA ILE A 307 23.10 11.54 -11.59
C ILE A 307 23.07 13.07 -11.61
#